data_AF-A0A8J7NS02-F1
#
_entry.id   AF-A0A8J7NS02-F1
#
_cell.length_a   1.000
_cell.length_b   1.000
_cell.length_c   1.000
_cell.angle_alpha   90.00
_cell.angle_beta   90.00
_cell.angle_gamma   90.00
#
_symmetry.space_group_name_H-M   'P 1'
#
loop_
_entity.id
_entity.type
_entity.pdbx_description
1 polymer ?
#
loop_
_entity_poly.entity_id
_entity_poly.type
_entity_poly.pdbx_seq_one_letter_code
_entity_poly.pdbx_strand_id
1 'polypeptide(L)'
;MEEDPLVEGPLISPHVLDSDIKSEFQKLPTWWFAFLLSFFHVAFVILSIVLAVFCSIREDNTEECKRYLQDFKTKTVIVISKVALWLLHAVFEQFVQHHHSRTRNRGYLQFYRSTRNLKHLPLFIHSAGNAGLLLVLSMKLSFPTDNHLYTYIILGLLGLELCFSIPCLIIYTVKVINFNKEKPGPDISQEERSNAYPSRRSLINTETGFRDCSSLEEVVEKQADLIEYLKQRNSLLSKRILSLTSQQHRD
;
A
#
# COMPACT_ATOMS: atom_id res chain seq x y z
N MET A 1 14.09 34.42 56.33
CA MET A 1 14.28 33.99 54.93
C MET A 1 14.02 32.50 54.97
N GLU A 2 12.76 32.12 54.73
CA GLU A 2 12.29 30.73 54.74
C GLU A 2 12.76 30.07 53.44
N GLU A 3 13.41 28.91 53.55
CA GLU A 3 13.75 28.08 52.40
C GLU A 3 12.51 27.26 52.02
N ASP A 4 12.05 27.48 50.80
CA ASP A 4 10.88 26.83 50.20
C ASP A 4 11.22 25.35 49.90
N PRO A 5 10.52 24.36 50.47
CA PRO A 5 10.80 22.96 50.17
C PRO A 5 10.30 22.67 48.75
N LEU A 6 11.25 22.40 47.85
CA LEU A 6 11.00 21.91 46.50
C LEU A 6 10.01 20.74 46.56
N VAL A 7 8.80 20.98 46.07
CA VAL A 7 7.73 20.00 45.96
C VAL A 7 8.18 18.91 44.99
N GLU A 8 8.67 17.80 45.55
CA GLU A 8 8.93 16.56 44.83
C GLU A 8 7.57 15.96 44.44
N GLY A 9 7.02 16.44 43.32
CA GLY A 9 5.81 15.88 42.73
C GLY A 9 6.03 14.39 42.43
N PRO A 10 4.98 13.54 42.53
CA PRO A 10 5.13 12.11 42.32
C PRO A 10 5.68 11.85 40.91
N LEU A 11 6.91 11.37 40.85
CA LEU A 11 7.56 10.96 39.61
C LEU A 11 6.70 9.88 38.97
N ILE A 12 6.08 10.21 37.84
CA ILE A 12 5.31 9.26 37.03
C ILE A 12 6.29 8.12 36.69
N SER A 13 5.98 6.92 37.16
CA SER A 13 6.84 5.76 36.99
C SER A 13 7.15 5.57 35.49
N PRO A 14 8.41 5.36 35.10
CA PRO A 14 8.79 5.16 33.70
C PRO A 14 8.05 3.97 33.09
N HIS A 15 7.60 3.00 33.90
CA HIS A 15 6.77 1.89 33.42
C HIS A 15 5.35 2.31 32.98
N VAL A 16 4.78 3.36 33.57
CA VAL A 16 3.47 3.89 33.18
C VAL A 16 3.60 4.64 31.85
N LEU A 17 4.65 5.46 31.70
CA LEU A 17 4.95 6.14 30.43
C LEU A 17 5.28 5.15 29.29
N ASP A 18 6.10 4.13 29.57
CA ASP A 18 6.48 3.13 28.57
C ASP A 18 5.28 2.26 28.14
N SER A 19 4.31 2.04 29.04
CA SER A 19 3.06 1.34 28.71
C SER A 19 2.12 2.17 27.81
N ASP A 20 2.09 3.50 27.98
CA ASP A 20 1.29 4.40 27.14
C ASP A 20 1.93 4.66 25.76
N ILE A 21 3.26 4.63 25.68
CA ILE A 21 4.01 4.84 24.43
C ILE A 21 4.04 3.57 23.56
N LYS A 22 3.92 2.39 24.17
CA LYS A 22 3.95 1.11 23.44
C LYS A 22 2.63 0.86 22.73
N SER A 23 2.51 1.37 21.50
CA SER A 23 1.34 1.09 20.66
C SER A 23 1.15 -0.43 20.52
N GLU A 24 0.07 -0.94 21.09
CA GLU A 24 -0.24 -2.37 21.06
C GLU A 24 -0.45 -2.82 19.60
N PHE A 25 0.23 -3.89 19.19
CA PHE A 25 0.21 -4.37 17.80
C PHE A 25 -1.21 -4.80 17.39
N GLN A 26 -1.83 -4.08 16.46
CA GLN A 26 -3.11 -4.47 15.88
C GLN A 26 -2.93 -5.24 14.59
N LYS A 27 -3.39 -6.50 14.59
CA LYS A 27 -3.42 -7.37 13.41
C LYS A 27 -4.27 -6.73 12.30
N LEU A 28 -3.84 -6.89 11.05
CA LEU A 28 -4.63 -6.53 9.87
C LEU A 28 -5.57 -7.70 9.52
N PRO A 29 -6.90 -7.58 9.71
CA PRO A 29 -7.84 -8.66 9.44
C PRO A 29 -8.13 -8.86 7.94
N THR A 30 -7.39 -8.19 7.04
CA THR A 30 -7.67 -8.16 5.60
C THR A 30 -7.41 -9.50 4.88
N TRP A 31 -6.70 -10.45 5.52
CA TRP A 31 -6.32 -11.72 4.90
C TRP A 31 -7.52 -12.64 4.62
N TRP A 32 -8.50 -12.71 5.53
CA TRP A 32 -9.70 -13.53 5.33
C TRP A 32 -10.58 -12.99 4.19
N PHE A 33 -10.73 -11.66 4.11
CA PHE A 33 -11.44 -11.02 3.01
C PHE A 33 -10.78 -11.26 1.65
N ALA A 34 -9.44 -11.25 1.58
CA ALA A 34 -8.73 -11.59 0.34
C ALA A 34 -8.98 -13.04 -0.11
N PHE A 35 -9.06 -13.98 0.85
CA PHE A 35 -9.40 -15.37 0.57
C PHE A 35 -10.84 -15.51 0.06
N LEU A 36 -11.81 -14.89 0.74
CA LEU A 36 -13.22 -14.88 0.31
C LEU A 36 -13.37 -14.29 -1.10
N LEU A 37 -12.67 -13.20 -1.38
CA LEU A 37 -12.69 -12.55 -2.68
C LEU A 37 -12.13 -13.45 -3.79
N SER A 38 -11.06 -14.17 -3.49
CA SER A 38 -10.46 -15.16 -4.39
C SER A 38 -11.42 -16.31 -4.68
N PHE A 39 -12.12 -16.80 -3.64
CA PHE A 39 -13.16 -17.82 -3.78
C PHE A 39 -14.31 -17.34 -4.67
N PHE A 40 -14.85 -16.14 -4.44
CA PHE A 40 -15.91 -15.58 -5.27
C PHE A 40 -15.48 -15.40 -6.73
N HIS A 41 -14.24 -14.98 -6.97
CA HIS A 41 -13.72 -14.85 -8.33
C HIS A 41 -13.64 -16.21 -9.04
N VAL A 42 -13.07 -17.23 -8.39
CA VAL A 42 -13.01 -18.60 -8.96
C VAL A 42 -14.41 -19.14 -9.23
N ALA A 43 -15.33 -19.00 -8.27
CA ALA A 43 -16.70 -19.45 -8.43
C ALA A 43 -17.41 -18.74 -9.60
N PHE A 44 -17.24 -17.43 -9.74
CA PHE A 44 -17.79 -16.66 -10.84
C PHE A 44 -17.28 -17.14 -12.21
N VAL A 45 -15.97 -17.40 -12.34
CA VAL A 45 -15.40 -17.89 -13.61
C VAL A 45 -15.92 -19.29 -13.94
N ILE A 46 -15.96 -20.20 -12.97
CA ILE A 46 -16.51 -21.55 -13.16
C ILE A 46 -17.97 -21.48 -13.59
N LEU A 47 -18.81 -20.70 -12.89
CA LEU A 47 -20.21 -20.52 -13.23
C LEU A 47 -20.37 -19.90 -14.63
N SER A 48 -19.51 -18.95 -15.00
CA SER A 48 -19.52 -18.34 -16.34
C SER A 48 -19.16 -19.36 -17.43
N ILE A 49 -18.19 -20.24 -17.19
CA ILE A 49 -17.84 -21.35 -18.11
C ILE A 49 -19.03 -22.30 -18.25
N VAL A 50 -19.60 -22.74 -17.14
CA VAL A 50 -20.75 -23.66 -17.14
C VAL A 50 -21.91 -23.03 -17.93
N LEU A 51 -22.29 -21.79 -17.62
CA LEU A 51 -23.34 -21.09 -18.33
C LEU A 51 -23.02 -20.93 -19.83
N ALA A 52 -21.79 -20.56 -20.19
CA ALA A 52 -21.40 -20.41 -21.60
C ALA A 52 -21.46 -21.74 -22.37
N VAL A 53 -20.98 -22.84 -21.78
CA VAL A 53 -20.97 -24.16 -22.42
C VAL A 53 -22.39 -24.70 -22.58
N PHE A 54 -23.20 -24.67 -21.52
CA PHE A 54 -24.55 -25.22 -21.55
C PHE A 54 -25.53 -24.37 -22.37
N CYS A 55 -25.45 -23.03 -22.28
CA CYS A 55 -26.44 -22.16 -22.91
C CYS A 55 -26.04 -21.57 -24.26
N SER A 56 -24.74 -21.48 -24.56
CA SER A 56 -24.25 -20.84 -25.79
C SER A 56 -23.55 -21.80 -26.73
N ILE A 57 -22.97 -22.91 -26.27
CA ILE A 57 -22.22 -23.83 -27.13
C ILE A 57 -23.03 -25.09 -27.45
N ARG A 58 -23.81 -25.59 -26.48
CA ARG A 58 -24.73 -26.71 -26.71
C ARG A 58 -26.12 -26.19 -27.07
N GLU A 59 -26.42 -26.11 -28.36
CA GLU A 59 -27.69 -25.60 -28.91
C GLU A 59 -28.94 -26.39 -28.46
N ASP A 60 -28.76 -27.66 -28.11
CA ASP A 60 -29.82 -28.59 -27.69
C ASP A 60 -30.50 -28.21 -26.35
N ASN A 61 -29.83 -27.41 -25.51
CA ASN A 61 -30.29 -27.09 -24.15
C ASN A 61 -30.88 -25.67 -23.99
N THR A 62 -31.24 -25.03 -25.10
CA THR A 62 -31.72 -23.63 -25.14
C THR A 62 -32.99 -23.40 -24.31
N GLU A 63 -33.93 -24.35 -24.32
CA GLU A 63 -35.17 -24.28 -23.53
C GLU A 63 -34.94 -24.45 -22.03
N GLU A 64 -34.04 -25.35 -21.62
CA GLU A 64 -33.65 -25.49 -20.21
C GLU A 64 -32.92 -24.25 -19.71
N CYS A 65 -32.07 -23.66 -20.55
CA CYS A 65 -31.35 -22.44 -20.25
C CYS A 65 -32.30 -21.27 -19.98
N LYS A 66 -33.38 -21.16 -20.76
CA LYS A 66 -34.44 -20.15 -20.56
C LYS A 66 -35.17 -20.32 -19.23
N ARG A 67 -35.31 -21.56 -18.72
CA ARG A 67 -35.89 -21.81 -17.40
C ARG A 67 -35.02 -21.29 -16.25
N TYR A 68 -33.69 -21.38 -16.38
CA TYR A 68 -32.76 -20.91 -15.34
C TYR A 68 -32.48 -19.40 -15.40
N LEU A 69 -32.35 -18.84 -16.62
CA LEU A 69 -32.01 -17.43 -16.83
C LEU A 69 -33.22 -16.53 -17.09
N GLN A 70 -34.42 -17.11 -17.09
CA GLN A 70 -35.68 -16.44 -17.44
C GLN A 70 -35.54 -15.70 -18.79
N ASP A 71 -35.90 -14.42 -18.85
CA ASP A 71 -35.82 -13.59 -20.06
C ASP A 71 -34.43 -12.98 -20.30
N PHE A 72 -33.48 -13.17 -19.38
CA PHE A 72 -32.15 -12.60 -19.54
C PHE A 72 -31.27 -13.45 -20.45
N LYS A 73 -30.62 -12.80 -21.41
CA LYS A 73 -29.58 -13.43 -22.23
C LYS A 73 -28.39 -13.81 -21.34
N THR A 74 -27.82 -15.00 -21.53
CA THR A 74 -26.66 -15.51 -20.78
C THR A 74 -25.51 -14.50 -20.70
N LYS A 75 -25.20 -13.84 -21.83
CA LYS A 75 -24.15 -12.82 -21.92
C LYS A 75 -24.42 -11.62 -21.00
N THR A 76 -25.67 -11.19 -20.88
CA THR A 76 -26.08 -10.08 -20.00
C THR A 76 -25.89 -10.45 -18.53
N VAL A 77 -26.26 -11.67 -18.13
CA VAL A 77 -26.07 -12.15 -16.75
C VAL A 77 -24.59 -12.22 -16.39
N ILE A 78 -23.74 -12.69 -17.31
CA ILE A 78 -22.27 -12.68 -17.12
C ILE A 78 -21.75 -11.26 -16.93
N VAL A 79 -22.19 -10.29 -17.75
CA VAL A 79 -21.76 -8.89 -17.65
C VAL A 79 -22.22 -8.26 -16.33
N ILE A 80 -23.47 -8.44 -15.92
CA ILE A 80 -23.98 -7.90 -14.65
C ILE A 80 -23.20 -8.49 -13.47
N SER A 81 -22.98 -9.81 -13.49
CA SER A 81 -22.22 -10.51 -12.45
C SER A 81 -20.76 -10.04 -12.40
N LYS A 82 -20.15 -9.75 -13.55
CA LYS A 82 -18.81 -9.16 -13.65
C LYS A 82 -18.74 -7.77 -13.01
N VAL A 83 -19.74 -6.94 -13.22
CA VAL A 83 -19.83 -5.61 -12.59
C VAL A 83 -19.97 -5.74 -11.07
N ALA A 84 -20.81 -6.67 -10.60
CA ALA A 84 -20.96 -6.94 -9.17
C ALA A 84 -19.64 -7.42 -8.54
N LEU A 85 -18.90 -8.31 -9.21
CA LEU A 85 -17.59 -8.75 -8.76
C LEU A 85 -16.58 -7.60 -8.71
N TRP A 86 -16.56 -6.74 -9.74
CA TRP A 86 -15.69 -5.55 -9.75
C TRP A 86 -16.01 -4.59 -8.59
N LEU A 87 -17.29 -4.36 -8.29
CA LEU A 87 -17.71 -3.55 -7.13
C LEU A 87 -17.19 -4.15 -5.82
N LEU A 88 -17.26 -5.48 -5.66
CA LEU A 88 -16.74 -6.17 -4.47
C LEU A 88 -15.21 -5.94 -4.33
N HIS A 89 -14.46 -6.02 -5.43
CA HIS A 89 -13.03 -5.70 -5.44
C HIS A 89 -12.75 -4.23 -5.10
N ALA A 90 -13.55 -3.29 -5.59
CA ALA A 90 -13.42 -1.87 -5.30
C ALA A 90 -13.67 -1.57 -3.81
N VAL A 91 -14.71 -2.17 -3.21
CA VAL A 91 -14.99 -2.05 -1.77
C VAL A 91 -13.85 -2.63 -0.95
N PHE A 92 -13.32 -3.79 -1.34
CA PHE A 92 -12.18 -4.41 -0.66
C PHE A 92 -10.93 -3.53 -0.71
N GLU A 93 -10.63 -2.91 -1.86
CA GLU A 93 -9.50 -2.00 -1.99
C GLU A 93 -9.65 -0.78 -1.05
N GLN A 94 -10.84 -0.17 -0.98
CA GLN A 94 -11.12 0.93 -0.06
C GLN A 94 -10.95 0.51 1.41
N PHE A 95 -11.45 -0.69 1.76
CA PHE A 95 -11.29 -1.26 3.10
C PHE A 95 -9.80 -1.47 3.45
N VAL A 96 -9.03 -2.07 2.55
CA VAL A 96 -7.58 -2.26 2.69
C VAL A 96 -6.88 -0.91 2.81
N GLN A 97 -7.22 0.07 1.98
CA GLN A 97 -6.64 1.41 2.01
C GLN A 97 -6.87 2.09 3.36
N HIS A 98 -8.08 2.00 3.91
CA HIS A 98 -8.42 2.56 5.21
C HIS A 98 -7.56 1.93 6.32
N HIS A 99 -7.49 0.59 6.35
CA HIS A 99 -6.69 -0.13 7.34
C HIS A 99 -5.19 0.17 7.22
N HIS A 100 -4.65 0.20 6.00
CA HIS A 100 -3.24 0.54 5.76
C HIS A 100 -2.91 1.99 6.11
N SER A 101 -3.82 2.94 5.88
CA SER A 101 -3.63 4.33 6.31
C SER A 101 -3.59 4.45 7.84
N ARG A 102 -4.45 3.70 8.55
CA ARG A 102 -4.42 3.63 10.00
C ARG A 102 -3.13 3.03 10.53
N THR A 103 -2.63 1.97 9.89
CA THR A 103 -1.33 1.34 10.20
C THR A 103 -0.17 2.29 9.93
N ARG A 104 -0.20 3.05 8.84
CA ARG A 104 0.81 4.09 8.54
C ARG A 104 0.89 5.15 9.63
N ASN A 105 -0.25 5.63 10.13
CA ASN A 105 -0.29 6.64 11.20
C ASN A 105 0.27 6.14 12.54
N ARG A 106 0.54 4.84 12.68
CA ARG A 106 1.17 4.23 13.86
C ARG A 106 2.66 3.95 13.68
N GLY A 107 3.28 4.45 12.61
CA GLY A 107 4.72 4.35 12.39
C GLY A 107 5.18 3.10 11.64
N TYR A 108 4.29 2.39 10.93
CA TYR A 108 4.63 1.25 10.06
C TYR A 108 4.79 1.68 8.58
N LEU A 109 5.73 2.58 8.32
CA LEU A 109 5.94 3.19 7.00
C LEU A 109 6.62 2.23 6.00
N GLN A 110 7.56 1.39 6.46
CA GLN A 110 8.28 0.45 5.62
C GLN A 110 7.35 -0.63 5.06
N PHE A 111 6.46 -1.15 5.91
CA PHE A 111 5.40 -2.08 5.50
C PHE A 111 4.46 -1.44 4.47
N TYR A 112 4.03 -0.20 4.70
CA TYR A 112 3.18 0.55 3.79
C TYR A 112 3.84 0.74 2.41
N ARG A 113 5.13 1.12 2.36
CA ARG A 113 5.87 1.27 1.08
C ARG A 113 5.95 -0.04 0.30
N SER A 114 6.19 -1.17 0.99
CA SER A 114 6.31 -2.50 0.36
C SER A 114 4.98 -3.04 -0.21
N THR A 115 3.84 -2.60 0.32
CA THR A 115 2.49 -3.08 -0.07
C THR A 115 1.66 -2.08 -0.87
N ARG A 116 2.11 -0.81 -0.99
CA ARG A 116 1.38 0.26 -1.67
C ARG A 116 0.97 -0.07 -3.10
N ASN A 117 1.84 -0.69 -3.89
CA ASN A 117 1.50 -1.01 -5.27
C ASN A 117 0.68 -2.30 -5.38
N LEU A 118 0.95 -3.28 -4.51
CA LEU A 118 0.27 -4.58 -4.56
C LEU A 118 -1.22 -4.50 -4.25
N LYS A 119 -1.65 -3.58 -3.38
CA LYS A 119 -3.08 -3.44 -3.02
C LYS A 119 -3.97 -2.96 -4.17
N HIS A 120 -3.40 -2.19 -5.10
CA HIS A 120 -4.14 -1.61 -6.23
C HIS A 120 -4.18 -2.55 -7.45
N LEU A 121 -3.25 -3.50 -7.55
CA LEU A 121 -3.14 -4.40 -8.71
C LEU A 121 -4.43 -5.19 -8.99
N PRO A 122 -5.13 -5.80 -8.01
CA PRO A 122 -6.34 -6.54 -8.29
C PRO A 122 -7.41 -5.66 -8.96
N LEU A 123 -7.67 -4.47 -8.43
CA LEU A 123 -8.69 -3.58 -9.01
C LEU A 123 -8.29 -3.10 -10.41
N PHE A 124 -7.01 -2.81 -10.63
CA PHE A 124 -6.50 -2.44 -11.95
C PHE A 124 -6.69 -3.57 -12.97
N ILE A 125 -6.37 -4.82 -12.60
CA ILE A 125 -6.58 -6.01 -13.43
C ILE A 125 -8.07 -6.16 -13.79
N HIS A 126 -8.97 -6.07 -12.81
CA HIS A 126 -10.42 -6.18 -13.09
C HIS A 126 -10.96 -5.02 -13.93
N SER A 127 -10.40 -3.82 -13.78
CA SER A 127 -10.78 -2.65 -14.58
C SER A 127 -10.29 -2.77 -16.02
N ALA A 128 -9.08 -3.30 -16.23
CA ALA A 128 -8.56 -3.64 -17.56
C ALA A 128 -9.42 -4.74 -18.21
N GLY A 129 -9.84 -5.76 -17.46
CA GLY A 129 -10.78 -6.77 -17.94
C GLY A 129 -12.15 -6.19 -18.31
N ASN A 130 -12.67 -5.22 -17.55
CA ASN A 130 -13.90 -4.52 -17.93
C ASN A 130 -13.74 -3.72 -19.23
N ALA A 131 -12.61 -3.01 -19.40
CA ALA A 131 -12.30 -2.31 -20.65
C ALA A 131 -12.21 -3.29 -21.84
N GLY A 132 -11.57 -4.44 -21.65
CA GLY A 132 -11.53 -5.52 -22.64
C GLY A 132 -12.91 -6.06 -22.98
N LEU A 133 -13.78 -6.26 -21.98
CA LEU A 133 -15.15 -6.74 -22.18
C LEU A 133 -15.98 -5.73 -22.98
N LEU A 134 -15.88 -4.44 -22.65
CA LEU A 134 -16.53 -3.36 -23.40
C LEU A 134 -16.04 -3.28 -24.85
N LEU A 135 -14.74 -3.48 -25.08
CA LEU A 135 -14.16 -3.53 -26.42
C LEU A 135 -14.74 -4.70 -27.23
N VAL A 136 -14.83 -5.90 -26.63
CA VAL A 136 -15.43 -7.08 -27.27
C VAL A 136 -16.91 -6.86 -27.59
N LEU A 137 -17.68 -6.26 -26.66
CA LEU A 137 -19.09 -5.93 -26.88
C LEU A 137 -19.26 -4.88 -28.00
N SER A 138 -18.38 -3.88 -28.06
CA SER A 138 -18.39 -2.85 -29.10
C SER A 138 -18.06 -3.43 -30.48
N MET A 139 -17.07 -4.33 -30.55
CA MET A 139 -16.74 -5.06 -31.77
C MET A 139 -17.91 -5.91 -32.24
N LYS A 140 -18.61 -6.59 -31.32
CA LYS A 140 -19.80 -7.38 -31.66
C LYS A 140 -20.94 -6.53 -32.21
N LEU A 141 -21.13 -5.32 -31.67
CA LEU A 141 -22.16 -4.39 -32.14
C LEU A 141 -21.85 -3.90 -33.56
N SER A 142 -20.58 -3.64 -33.86
CA SER A 142 -20.13 -3.14 -35.16
C SER A 142 -20.06 -4.24 -36.22
N PHE A 143 -19.67 -5.45 -35.82
CA PHE A 143 -19.52 -6.62 -36.68
C PHE A 143 -20.30 -7.79 -36.07
N PRO A 144 -21.54 -8.05 -36.52
CA PRO A 144 -22.32 -9.20 -36.08
C PRO A 144 -21.79 -10.47 -36.74
N THR A 145 -20.61 -10.90 -36.32
CA THR A 145 -19.94 -12.15 -36.71
C THR A 145 -20.41 -13.31 -35.82
N ASP A 146 -19.90 -14.53 -36.04
CA ASP A 146 -20.24 -15.74 -35.29
C ASP A 146 -20.32 -15.53 -33.75
N ASN A 147 -21.49 -15.87 -33.19
CA ASN A 147 -21.80 -15.70 -31.77
C ASN A 147 -20.93 -16.54 -30.84
N HIS A 148 -20.41 -17.69 -31.29
CA HIS A 148 -19.56 -18.58 -30.50
C HIS A 148 -18.16 -18.00 -30.31
N LEU A 149 -17.58 -17.40 -31.36
CA LEU A 149 -16.26 -16.76 -31.30
C LEU A 149 -16.21 -15.67 -30.22
N TYR A 150 -17.20 -14.79 -30.17
CA TYR A 150 -17.29 -13.77 -29.11
C TYR A 150 -17.45 -14.39 -27.70
N THR A 151 -18.18 -15.49 -27.58
CA THR A 151 -18.33 -16.19 -26.29
C THR A 151 -16.98 -16.75 -25.83
N TYR A 152 -16.17 -17.34 -26.72
CA TYR A 152 -14.83 -17.82 -26.39
C TYR A 152 -13.88 -16.68 -26.00
N ILE A 153 -13.92 -15.55 -26.71
CA ILE A 153 -13.08 -14.39 -26.37
C ILE A 153 -13.44 -13.84 -24.98
N ILE A 154 -14.73 -13.70 -24.67
CA ILE A 154 -15.18 -13.27 -23.33
C ILE A 154 -14.67 -14.25 -22.27
N LEU A 155 -14.80 -15.55 -22.50
CA LEU A 155 -14.35 -16.57 -21.55
C LEU A 155 -12.83 -16.56 -21.36
N GLY A 156 -12.08 -16.39 -22.46
CA GLY A 156 -10.62 -16.24 -22.42
C GLY A 156 -10.20 -15.02 -21.62
N LEU A 157 -10.91 -13.88 -21.77
CA LEU A 157 -10.65 -12.67 -21.00
C LEU A 157 -10.91 -12.88 -19.50
N LEU A 158 -12.00 -13.55 -19.14
CA LEU A 158 -12.31 -13.89 -17.74
C LEU A 158 -11.26 -14.85 -17.15
N GLY A 159 -10.83 -15.86 -17.91
CA GLY A 159 -9.78 -16.78 -17.50
C GLY A 159 -8.44 -16.07 -17.31
N LEU A 160 -8.07 -15.18 -18.23
CA LEU A 160 -6.86 -14.38 -18.14
C LEU A 160 -6.87 -13.46 -16.91
N GLU A 161 -8.01 -12.82 -16.63
CA GLU A 161 -8.22 -12.00 -15.45
C GLU A 161 -8.02 -12.81 -14.15
N LEU A 162 -8.55 -14.04 -14.09
CA LEU A 162 -8.34 -14.96 -12.97
C LEU A 162 -6.86 -15.31 -12.79
N CYS A 163 -6.18 -15.66 -13.89
CA CYS A 163 -4.77 -16.02 -13.89
C CYS A 163 -3.85 -14.91 -13.36
N PHE A 164 -4.17 -13.64 -13.63
CA PHE A 164 -3.39 -12.52 -13.09
C PHE A 164 -3.82 -12.10 -11.69
N SER A 165 -5.13 -12.09 -11.39
CA SER A 165 -5.65 -11.59 -10.11
C SER A 165 -5.33 -12.51 -8.93
N ILE A 166 -5.40 -13.84 -9.09
CA ILE A 166 -5.20 -14.80 -8.00
C ILE A 166 -3.76 -14.74 -7.47
N PRO A 167 -2.70 -14.81 -8.31
CA PRO A 167 -1.33 -14.66 -7.81
C PRO A 167 -1.10 -13.32 -7.11
N CYS A 168 -1.65 -12.21 -7.64
CA CYS A 168 -1.54 -10.90 -6.99
C CYS A 168 -2.16 -10.90 -5.58
N LEU A 169 -3.35 -11.46 -5.42
CA LEU A 169 -4.02 -11.58 -4.12
C LEU A 169 -3.27 -12.52 -3.17
N ILE A 170 -2.71 -13.62 -3.66
CA ILE A 170 -1.91 -14.55 -2.86
C ILE A 170 -0.64 -13.85 -2.33
N ILE A 171 0.13 -13.19 -3.19
CA ILE A 171 1.36 -12.49 -2.79
C ILE A 171 1.03 -11.41 -1.75
N TYR A 172 -0.05 -10.64 -1.96
CA TYR A 172 -0.53 -9.68 -0.98
C TYR A 172 -0.87 -10.36 0.37
N THR A 173 -1.62 -11.46 0.33
CA THR A 173 -2.05 -12.20 1.52
C THR A 173 -0.87 -12.76 2.30
N VAL A 174 0.13 -13.34 1.62
CA VAL A 174 1.37 -13.83 2.25
C VAL A 174 2.10 -12.71 2.97
N LYS A 175 2.24 -11.53 2.35
CA LYS A 175 2.85 -10.36 3.00
C LYS A 175 2.08 -9.93 4.26
N VAL A 176 0.74 -9.92 4.21
CA VAL A 176 -0.10 -9.56 5.37
C VAL A 176 -0.01 -10.60 6.49
N ILE A 177 -0.03 -11.89 6.15
CA ILE A 177 0.11 -12.97 7.13
C ILE A 177 1.48 -12.92 7.79
N ASN A 178 2.54 -12.69 7.01
CA ASN A 178 3.90 -12.58 7.55
C ASN A 178 4.01 -11.41 8.53
N PHE A 179 3.49 -10.23 8.14
CA PHE A 179 3.41 -9.07 9.02
C PHE A 179 2.61 -9.35 10.31
N ASN A 180 1.47 -10.04 10.20
CA ASN A 180 0.65 -10.41 11.35
C ASN A 180 1.33 -11.45 12.28
N LYS A 181 2.19 -12.31 11.73
CA LYS A 181 2.97 -13.31 12.48
C LYS A 181 4.17 -12.69 13.19
N GLU A 182 4.90 -11.83 12.49
CA GLU A 182 6.12 -11.18 12.99
C GLU A 182 5.82 -10.19 14.13
N LYS A 183 4.59 -9.66 14.20
CA LYS A 183 4.17 -8.64 15.18
C LYS A 183 5.24 -7.53 15.35
N PRO A 184 5.70 -6.91 14.25
CA PRO A 184 6.77 -5.94 14.32
C PRO A 184 6.38 -4.77 15.24
N GLY A 185 7.37 -4.25 15.97
CA GLY A 185 7.23 -2.96 16.65
C GLY A 185 7.13 -1.82 15.63
N PRO A 186 6.68 -0.62 16.04
CA PRO A 186 6.72 0.57 15.18
C PRO A 186 8.14 0.82 14.64
N ASP A 187 8.26 1.24 13.38
CA ASP A 187 9.56 1.37 12.68
C ASP A 187 10.55 2.25 13.48
N ILE A 188 10.06 3.31 14.13
CA ILE A 188 10.86 4.24 14.97
C ILE A 188 11.47 3.52 16.17
N SER A 189 10.71 2.66 16.85
CA SER A 189 11.21 1.89 18.01
C SER A 189 12.22 0.80 17.62
N GLN A 190 12.15 0.31 16.38
CA GLN A 190 13.09 -0.68 15.85
C GLN A 190 14.40 -0.03 15.44
N GLU A 191 14.33 1.15 14.81
CA GLU A 191 15.50 1.96 14.46
C GLU A 191 16.24 2.45 15.71
N GLU A 192 15.52 2.92 16.74
CA GLU A 192 16.10 3.26 18.04
C GLU A 192 16.79 2.05 18.70
N ARG A 193 16.18 0.85 18.63
CA ARG A 193 16.79 -0.37 19.16
C ARG A 193 18.03 -0.83 18.41
N SER A 194 18.04 -0.74 17.08
CA SER A 194 19.20 -1.09 16.27
C SER A 194 20.33 -0.09 16.47
N ASN A 195 20.01 1.20 16.60
CA ASN A 195 20.97 2.27 16.86
C ASN A 195 21.45 2.29 18.32
N ALA A 196 20.69 1.72 19.26
CA ALA A 196 21.14 1.47 20.64
C ALA A 196 22.00 0.20 20.78
N TYR A 197 21.96 -0.72 19.81
CA TYR A 197 22.72 -1.98 19.87
C TYR A 197 24.24 -1.89 19.62
N PRO A 198 24.86 -0.82 19.11
CA PRO A 198 26.32 -0.69 19.16
C PRO A 198 26.84 -0.53 20.60
N SER A 199 25.99 -0.11 21.55
CA SER A 199 26.44 0.33 22.87
C SER A 199 26.17 -0.67 24.01
N ARG A 200 25.71 -1.89 23.71
CA ARG A 200 25.40 -2.92 24.73
C ARG A 200 26.64 -3.58 25.38
N ARG A 201 27.81 -2.92 25.30
CA ARG A 201 28.98 -3.19 26.17
C ARG A 201 29.19 -2.09 27.22
N SER A 202 28.44 -0.99 27.16
CA SER A 202 28.48 0.11 28.12
C SER A 202 27.14 0.25 28.83
N LEU A 203 26.76 -0.76 29.61
CA LEU A 203 25.58 -0.66 30.49
C LEU A 203 25.96 -1.10 31.90
N ILE A 204 26.81 -0.29 32.54
CA ILE A 204 26.70 0.04 33.96
C ILE A 204 26.91 1.56 33.99
N ASN A 205 26.00 2.28 34.65
CA ASN A 205 25.97 3.74 34.85
C ASN A 205 24.98 4.48 33.92
N THR A 206 23.70 4.31 34.25
CA THR A 206 22.65 5.28 33.94
C THR A 206 22.80 6.46 34.90
N GLU A 207 23.69 7.39 34.59
CA GLU A 207 23.61 8.75 35.12
C GLU A 207 23.34 9.70 33.94
N THR A 208 22.28 10.47 34.11
CA THR A 208 21.89 11.58 33.26
C THR A 208 23.08 12.54 33.04
N GLY A 209 23.50 12.68 31.79
CA GLY A 209 24.36 13.78 31.35
C GLY A 209 25.82 13.43 31.09
N PHE A 210 26.10 12.74 29.98
CA PHE A 210 27.37 12.92 29.29
C PHE A 210 27.18 12.74 27.78
N ARG A 211 27.34 13.85 27.05
CA ARG A 211 27.38 13.89 25.60
C ARG A 211 28.66 13.20 25.14
N ASP A 212 28.54 12.19 24.29
CA ASP A 212 29.69 11.58 23.61
C ASP A 212 30.51 12.67 22.91
N CYS A 213 31.79 12.83 23.27
CA CYS A 213 32.69 13.83 22.66
C CYS A 213 32.79 13.68 21.13
N SER A 214 32.59 12.47 20.60
CA SER A 214 32.61 12.18 19.16
C SER A 214 31.47 12.85 18.38
N SER A 215 30.30 12.99 19.00
CA SER A 215 29.14 13.66 18.40
C SER A 215 29.33 15.18 18.35
N LEU A 216 29.97 15.77 19.36
CA LEU A 216 30.24 17.21 19.36
C LEU A 216 31.33 17.55 18.35
N GLU A 217 32.41 16.76 18.29
CA GLU A 217 33.51 16.99 17.37
C GLU A 217 33.06 16.87 15.90
N GLU A 218 32.28 15.86 15.54
CA GLU A 218 31.73 15.73 14.18
C GLU A 218 30.76 16.87 13.83
N VAL A 219 29.92 17.30 14.78
CA VAL A 219 29.00 18.43 14.57
C VAL A 219 29.76 19.75 14.46
N VAL A 220 30.83 19.94 15.25
CA VAL A 220 31.69 21.13 15.20
C VAL A 220 32.48 21.16 13.90
N GLU A 221 33.02 20.03 13.44
CA GLU A 221 33.73 19.92 12.17
C GLU A 221 32.79 20.26 11.00
N LYS A 222 31.58 19.68 10.97
CA LYS A 222 30.60 20.01 9.92
C LYS A 222 30.11 21.45 9.97
N GLN A 223 30.00 22.05 11.17
CA GLN A 223 29.65 23.47 11.27
C GLN A 223 30.81 24.39 10.85
N ALA A 224 32.06 24.01 11.11
CA ALA A 224 33.23 24.76 10.66
C ALA A 224 33.32 24.78 9.13
N ASP A 225 33.12 23.64 8.48
CA ASP A 225 33.09 23.53 7.00
C ASP A 225 32.00 24.41 6.39
N LEU A 226 30.81 24.43 7.00
CA LEU A 226 29.71 25.25 6.52
C LEU A 226 30.00 26.75 6.66
N ILE A 227 30.61 27.16 7.77
CA ILE A 227 31.02 28.56 7.99
C ILE A 227 32.10 28.97 6.98
N GLU A 228 33.09 28.11 6.72
CA GLU A 228 34.14 28.38 5.75
C GLU A 228 33.55 28.49 4.33
N TYR A 229 32.68 27.56 3.94
CA TYR A 229 31.96 27.60 2.67
C TYR A 229 31.15 28.90 2.51
N LEU A 230 30.37 29.29 3.54
CA LEU A 230 29.57 30.51 3.52
C LEU A 230 30.44 31.76 3.44
N LYS A 231 31.58 31.79 4.15
CA LYS A 231 32.53 32.91 4.11
C LYS A 231 33.17 33.05 2.73
N GLN A 232 33.57 31.93 2.13
CA GLN A 232 34.14 31.92 0.78
C GLN A 232 33.10 32.40 -0.25
N ARG A 233 31.86 31.94 -0.13
CA ARG A 233 30.75 32.35 -1.00
C ARG A 233 30.40 33.83 -0.86
N ASN A 234 30.37 34.37 0.35
CA ASN A 234 30.18 35.80 0.59
C ASN A 234 31.32 36.63 -0.01
N SER A 235 32.58 36.20 0.14
CA SER A 235 33.72 36.92 -0.44
C SER A 235 33.65 36.99 -1.97
N LEU A 236 33.20 35.91 -2.61
CA LEU A 236 33.05 35.83 -4.05
C LEU A 236 31.87 36.69 -4.53
N LEU A 237 30.77 36.69 -3.78
CA LEU A 237 29.64 37.57 -4.04
C LEU A 237 30.02 39.05 -3.92
N SER A 238 30.72 39.44 -2.85
CA SER A 238 31.22 40.81 -2.66
C SER A 238 32.15 41.25 -3.79
N LYS A 239 33.04 40.37 -4.26
CA LYS A 239 33.91 40.66 -5.42
C LYS A 239 33.09 40.89 -6.70
N ARG A 240 32.05 40.07 -6.93
CA ARG A 240 31.15 40.24 -8.09
C ARG A 240 30.37 41.54 -8.02
N ILE A 241 29.84 41.90 -6.85
CA ILE A 241 29.13 43.17 -6.66
C ILE A 241 30.08 44.34 -6.95
N LEU A 242 31.29 44.34 -6.39
CA LEU A 242 32.28 45.40 -6.66
C LEU A 242 32.67 45.48 -8.14
N SER A 243 32.81 44.35 -8.84
CA SER A 243 33.09 44.36 -10.28
C SER A 243 31.92 44.95 -11.09
N LEU A 244 30.68 44.64 -10.71
CA LEU A 244 29.49 45.18 -11.39
C LEU A 244 29.31 46.67 -11.10
N THR A 245 29.47 47.11 -9.85
CA THR A 245 29.41 48.53 -9.47
C THR A 245 30.51 49.35 -10.16
N SER A 246 31.72 48.79 -10.32
CA SER A 246 32.81 49.49 -11.01
C SER A 246 32.62 49.55 -12.53
N GLN A 247 31.95 48.58 -13.15
CA GLN A 247 31.50 48.67 -14.54
C GLN A 247 30.41 49.72 -14.72
N GLN A 248 29.41 49.75 -13.83
CA GLN A 248 28.30 50.71 -13.90
C GLN A 248 28.72 52.16 -13.65
N HIS A 249 29.87 52.40 -13.00
CA HIS A 249 30.44 53.75 -12.83
C HIS A 249 31.32 54.18 -14.03
N ARG A 250 31.58 53.28 -14.99
CA ARG A 250 32.40 53.56 -16.18
C ARG A 250 31.58 53.90 -17.44
N ASP A 251 30.26 53.76 -17.36
CA ASP A 251 29.26 54.20 -18.33
C ASP A 251 28.55 55.47 -17.83
#